data_AF-A0A8F5ZFJ5-F1
#
_entry.id   AF-A0A8F5ZFJ5-F1
#
_cell.length_a   1.000
_cell.length_b   1.000
_cell.length_c   1.000
_cell.angle_alpha   90.00
_cell.angle_beta   90.00
_cell.angle_gamma   90.00
#
_symmetry.space_group_name_H-M   'P 1'
#
loop_
_entity.id
_entity.type
_entity.pdbx_description
1 polymer ?
#
loop_
_entity_poly.entity_id
_entity_poly.type
_entity_poly.pdbx_seq_one_letter_code
_entity_poly.pdbx_strand_id
1 'polypeptide(L)'
;MNCPRVFLILIISLLILSSGVLALDSKVPKDGVVFVGENDIDISDCNVRAGDEIAFWSSGSPEGTPDSRAKVMDARHFFVDPAFFSGKTGTWYGLVSKKPVFKVEDPWIQFDVVEQGIDHEPEWIKKGNLVSFKISTNMYVLSERPGSAGVPVRINLTGPNETVYTTLQSPTGSYNLENIFVYYSPFDTGAAWETKDDTIYPEGEYTAWASIQVNDIGEKNPGDGITTSLKTTITLSKVKPEEKKQDETDDEKEENGANESSDDEEEESETPTPTPSPTPEPTEEPTPVLTIDITPIVTSSVEEVTARPTKPPLPSPPKTSDEKTPKQPLGLFVCILSLSAVFILVGKRFH
;
A
#
# COMPACT_ATOMS: atom_id res chain seq x y z
N MET A 1 -37.77 -34.19 -8.69
CA MET A 1 -36.72 -33.16 -8.47
C MET A 1 -35.38 -33.85 -8.66
N ASN A 2 -34.61 -33.47 -9.68
CA ASN A 2 -33.46 -34.27 -10.14
C ASN A 2 -32.30 -34.10 -9.16
N CYS A 3 -32.18 -35.03 -8.20
CA CYS A 3 -31.08 -35.17 -7.25
C CYS A 3 -29.68 -34.85 -7.84
N PRO A 4 -29.30 -35.32 -9.05
CA PRO A 4 -27.99 -34.98 -9.62
C PRO A 4 -27.79 -33.50 -9.98
N ARG A 5 -28.87 -32.76 -10.29
CA ARG A 5 -28.80 -31.31 -10.59
C ARG A 5 -28.58 -30.48 -9.33
N VAL A 6 -29.21 -30.88 -8.22
CA VAL A 6 -29.01 -30.22 -6.93
C VAL A 6 -27.59 -30.45 -6.42
N PHE A 7 -27.06 -31.66 -6.59
CA PHE A 7 -25.70 -32.00 -6.19
C PHE A 7 -24.63 -31.24 -7.00
N LEU A 8 -24.84 -31.07 -8.30
CA LEU A 8 -23.94 -30.30 -9.17
C LEU A 8 -23.92 -28.81 -8.81
N ILE A 9 -25.08 -28.21 -8.54
CA ILE A 9 -25.18 -26.81 -8.12
C ILE A 9 -24.48 -26.60 -6.77
N LEU A 10 -24.60 -27.54 -5.83
CA LEU A 10 -23.92 -27.49 -4.54
C LEU A 10 -22.39 -27.56 -4.67
N ILE A 11 -21.86 -28.43 -5.56
CA ILE A 11 -20.41 -28.53 -5.81
C ILE A 11 -19.88 -27.25 -6.48
N ILE A 12 -20.62 -26.70 -7.45
CA ILE A 12 -20.24 -25.45 -8.12
C ILE A 12 -20.30 -24.28 -7.14
N SER A 13 -21.34 -24.18 -6.30
CA SER A 13 -21.40 -23.17 -5.24
C SER A 13 -20.28 -23.33 -4.21
N LEU A 14 -19.89 -24.56 -3.85
CA LEU A 14 -18.78 -24.80 -2.93
C LEU A 14 -17.41 -24.41 -3.55
N LEU A 15 -17.25 -24.60 -4.87
CA LEU A 15 -16.06 -24.19 -5.63
C LEU A 15 -16.00 -22.67 -5.87
N ILE A 16 -17.14 -21.97 -5.94
CA ILE A 16 -17.19 -20.50 -6.04
C ILE A 16 -17.02 -19.85 -4.66
N LEU A 17 -17.43 -20.51 -3.58
CA LEU A 17 -17.22 -20.07 -2.20
C LEU A 17 -15.79 -20.35 -1.69
N SER A 18 -15.03 -21.20 -2.39
CA SER A 18 -13.58 -21.34 -2.19
C SER A 18 -12.81 -20.36 -3.07
N SER A 19 -13.18 -19.08 -3.06
CA SER A 19 -12.19 -18.03 -3.30
C SER A 19 -11.18 -18.20 -2.18
N GLY A 20 -10.18 -19.06 -2.42
CA GLY A 20 -9.04 -19.18 -1.55
C GLY A 20 -8.52 -17.77 -1.35
N VAL A 21 -8.54 -17.29 -0.10
CA VAL A 21 -7.65 -16.22 0.30
C VAL A 21 -6.30 -16.66 -0.24
N LEU A 22 -5.75 -15.90 -1.20
CA LEU A 22 -4.40 -16.13 -1.70
C LEU A 22 -3.45 -15.78 -0.54
N ALA A 23 -3.38 -16.64 0.47
CA ALA A 23 -2.47 -16.54 1.60
C ALA A 23 -1.09 -17.08 1.19
N LEU A 24 -0.60 -16.64 0.03
CA LEU A 24 0.66 -17.09 -0.56
C LEU A 24 1.87 -16.26 -0.07
N ASP A 25 1.64 -15.14 0.64
CA ASP A 25 2.71 -14.18 1.01
C ASP A 25 3.04 -14.13 2.52
N SER A 26 2.38 -14.95 3.35
CA SER A 26 2.53 -14.84 4.82
C SER A 26 3.67 -15.68 5.40
N LYS A 27 4.14 -16.73 4.71
CA LYS A 27 5.18 -17.61 5.25
C LYS A 27 6.59 -17.04 5.02
N VAL A 28 7.30 -16.77 6.10
CA VAL A 28 8.65 -16.23 6.09
C VAL A 28 9.65 -17.40 5.98
N PRO A 29 10.53 -17.41 4.95
CA PRO A 29 11.58 -18.41 4.87
C PRO A 29 12.60 -18.22 5.99
N LYS A 30 13.35 -19.27 6.29
CA LYS A 30 14.44 -19.20 7.25
C LYS A 30 15.42 -18.07 6.91
N ASP A 31 15.76 -17.26 7.91
CA ASP A 31 16.63 -16.09 7.78
C ASP A 31 16.07 -15.01 6.81
N GLY A 32 14.78 -15.10 6.50
CA GLY A 32 14.08 -14.20 5.58
C GLY A 32 13.86 -12.79 6.13
N VAL A 33 13.34 -11.91 5.28
CA VAL A 33 13.02 -10.52 5.61
C VAL A 33 11.57 -10.40 6.05
N VAL A 34 11.33 -9.59 7.08
CA VAL A 34 10.01 -9.12 7.51
C VAL A 34 10.01 -7.60 7.54
N PHE A 35 8.88 -6.98 7.21
CA PHE A 35 8.72 -5.54 7.21
C PHE A 35 7.91 -5.06 8.40
N VAL A 36 8.30 -3.91 8.95
CA VAL A 36 7.55 -3.25 10.02
C VAL A 36 6.12 -2.96 9.56
N GLY A 37 5.16 -3.50 10.32
CA GLY A 37 3.73 -3.45 10.02
C GLY A 37 3.15 -4.73 9.43
N GLU A 38 3.96 -5.69 8.95
CA GLU A 38 3.42 -6.96 8.47
C GLU A 38 2.68 -7.69 9.58
N ASN A 39 1.42 -8.03 9.30
CA ASN A 39 0.51 -8.70 10.21
C ASN A 39 0.23 -10.13 9.76
N ASP A 40 -0.11 -10.99 10.71
CA ASP A 40 -0.55 -12.36 10.45
C ASP A 40 0.45 -13.22 9.65
N ILE A 41 1.76 -13.02 9.90
CA ILE A 41 2.83 -13.75 9.20
C ILE A 41 3.28 -15.01 9.94
N ASP A 42 3.68 -16.04 9.20
CA ASP A 42 4.19 -17.31 9.73
C ASP A 42 5.72 -17.31 9.74
N ILE A 43 6.30 -17.17 10.93
CA ILE A 43 7.74 -17.24 11.22
C ILE A 43 8.14 -18.60 11.82
N SER A 44 7.30 -19.64 11.72
CA SER A 44 7.58 -20.95 12.35
C SER A 44 8.79 -21.69 11.74
N ASP A 45 9.24 -21.28 10.55
CA ASP A 45 10.47 -21.78 9.93
C ASP A 45 11.73 -20.98 10.38
N CYS A 46 11.57 -19.89 11.13
CA CYS A 46 12.63 -18.92 11.48
C CYS A 46 13.42 -19.27 12.76
N ASN A 47 13.73 -20.54 13.02
CA ASN A 47 14.47 -20.99 14.21
C ASN A 47 13.88 -20.55 15.58
N VAL A 48 12.57 -20.27 15.65
CA VAL A 48 11.84 -19.87 16.87
C VAL A 48 10.54 -20.64 17.03
N ARG A 49 10.02 -20.68 18.25
CA ARG A 49 8.74 -21.27 18.62
C ARG A 49 7.97 -20.35 19.57
N ALA A 50 6.68 -20.60 19.71
CA ALA A 50 5.89 -19.95 20.74
C ALA A 50 6.52 -20.15 22.13
N GLY A 51 6.68 -19.06 22.87
CA GLY A 51 7.34 -19.00 24.18
C GLY A 51 8.82 -18.59 24.12
N ASP A 52 9.47 -18.68 22.97
CA ASP A 52 10.86 -18.23 22.81
C ASP A 52 10.97 -16.70 22.92
N GLU A 53 12.14 -16.21 23.30
CA GLU A 53 12.48 -14.80 23.20
C GLU A 53 13.44 -14.56 22.03
N ILE A 54 13.18 -13.50 21.27
CA ILE A 54 14.06 -12.95 20.26
C ILE A 54 14.67 -11.64 20.76
N ALA A 55 15.83 -11.28 20.22
CA ALA A 55 16.56 -10.13 20.64
C ALA A 55 17.31 -9.47 19.48
N PHE A 56 17.46 -8.16 19.61
CA PHE A 56 18.13 -7.30 18.65
C PHE A 56 19.39 -6.70 19.25
N TRP A 57 20.43 -6.63 18.43
CA TRP A 57 21.67 -5.93 18.72
C TRP A 57 21.95 -5.00 17.54
N SER A 58 22.04 -3.71 17.81
CA SER A 58 22.40 -2.65 16.87
C SER A 58 23.78 -2.88 16.23
N SER A 59 24.66 -3.62 16.91
CA SER A 59 25.96 -4.06 16.37
C SER A 59 25.83 -5.11 15.24
N GLY A 60 24.66 -5.73 15.08
CA GLY A 60 24.41 -6.84 14.15
C GLY A 60 24.91 -8.20 14.63
N SER A 61 25.56 -8.27 15.80
CA SER A 61 26.12 -9.51 16.38
C SER A 61 25.42 -9.86 17.70
N PRO A 62 25.08 -11.13 17.96
CA PRO A 62 24.30 -11.52 19.14
C PRO A 62 25.16 -11.63 20.43
N GLU A 63 26.11 -10.71 20.60
CA GLU A 63 27.10 -10.66 21.67
C GLU A 63 26.80 -9.57 22.70
N GLY A 64 27.02 -9.86 23.97
CA GLY A 64 26.72 -8.92 25.07
C GLY A 64 25.22 -8.74 25.33
N THR A 65 24.86 -7.60 25.94
CA THR A 65 23.47 -7.26 26.29
C THR A 65 22.72 -6.78 25.04
N PRO A 66 21.54 -7.37 24.71
CA PRO A 66 20.74 -6.90 23.58
C PRO A 66 20.13 -5.53 23.86
N ASP A 67 19.97 -4.76 22.79
CA ASP A 67 19.31 -3.44 22.79
C ASP A 67 17.79 -3.58 22.94
N SER A 68 17.21 -4.69 22.46
CA SER A 68 15.77 -4.96 22.56
C SER A 68 15.47 -6.45 22.59
N ARG A 69 14.34 -6.82 23.19
CA ARG A 69 13.87 -8.21 23.31
C ARG A 69 12.36 -8.28 23.11
N ALA A 70 11.89 -9.32 22.44
CA ALA A 70 10.48 -9.62 22.30
C ALA A 70 10.23 -11.10 22.55
N LYS A 71 9.06 -11.41 23.10
CA LYS A 71 8.59 -12.78 23.25
C LYS A 71 7.76 -13.18 22.04
N VAL A 72 8.04 -14.35 21.48
CA VAL A 72 7.23 -14.93 20.40
C VAL A 72 6.00 -15.57 21.04
N MET A 73 4.85 -14.92 20.92
CA MET A 73 3.59 -15.44 21.48
C MET A 73 2.98 -16.51 20.58
N ASP A 74 2.89 -16.22 19.29
CA ASP A 74 2.50 -17.17 18.25
C ASP A 74 3.42 -17.01 17.05
N ALA A 75 4.04 -18.12 16.62
CA ALA A 75 4.95 -18.12 15.48
C ALA A 75 4.22 -18.19 14.14
N ARG A 76 2.93 -18.55 14.11
CA ARG A 76 2.12 -18.65 12.87
C ARG A 76 1.30 -17.40 12.57
N HIS A 77 1.13 -16.55 13.57
CA HIS A 77 0.34 -15.31 13.54
C HIS A 77 1.16 -14.18 14.16
N PHE A 78 2.39 -14.00 13.67
CA PHE A 78 3.30 -12.99 14.17
C PHE A 78 2.96 -11.61 13.61
N PHE A 79 3.12 -10.58 14.43
CA PHE A 79 2.93 -9.19 14.02
C PHE A 79 4.23 -8.42 14.24
N VAL A 80 4.73 -7.78 13.19
CA VAL A 80 5.90 -6.90 13.26
C VAL A 80 5.43 -5.51 13.69
N ASP A 81 5.04 -5.38 14.96
CA ASP A 81 4.45 -4.16 15.53
C ASP A 81 5.33 -2.91 15.31
N PRO A 82 4.84 -1.88 14.59
CA PRO A 82 5.59 -0.63 14.39
C PRO A 82 5.98 0.09 15.68
N ALA A 83 5.16 0.03 16.73
CA ALA A 83 5.48 0.68 18.00
C ALA A 83 6.73 0.05 18.66
N PHE A 84 6.99 -1.22 18.37
CA PHE A 84 8.10 -1.96 18.96
C PHE A 84 9.29 -2.13 17.99
N PHE A 85 9.05 -2.46 16.72
CA PHE A 85 10.11 -2.81 15.77
C PHE A 85 10.66 -1.63 14.96
N SER A 86 9.96 -0.49 14.88
CA SER A 86 10.45 0.68 14.16
C SER A 86 11.81 1.14 14.70
N GLY A 87 12.73 1.46 13.78
CA GLY A 87 14.12 1.84 14.09
C GLY A 87 15.02 0.69 14.56
N LYS A 88 14.51 -0.55 14.65
CA LYS A 88 15.27 -1.76 15.05
C LYS A 88 15.47 -2.69 13.86
N THR A 89 15.92 -2.09 12.75
CA THR A 89 16.17 -2.79 11.48
C THR A 89 17.46 -3.59 11.55
N GLY A 90 17.49 -4.74 10.87
CA GLY A 90 18.60 -5.69 10.88
C GLY A 90 18.20 -7.06 11.40
N THR A 91 19.20 -7.92 11.61
CA THR A 91 18.98 -9.31 12.02
C THR A 91 18.53 -9.39 13.47
N TRP A 92 17.41 -10.05 13.69
CA TRP A 92 16.95 -10.49 15.00
C TRP A 92 17.41 -11.93 15.25
N TYR A 93 17.80 -12.23 16.48
CA TYR A 93 18.33 -13.53 16.87
C TYR A 93 17.51 -14.11 18.01
N GLY A 94 17.45 -15.44 18.12
CA GLY A 94 16.93 -16.09 19.31
C GLY A 94 17.81 -15.74 20.51
N LEU A 95 17.22 -15.25 21.61
CA LEU A 95 17.97 -14.74 22.75
C LEU A 95 18.92 -15.79 23.34
N VAL A 96 18.44 -17.02 23.50
CA VAL A 96 19.21 -18.15 24.04
C VAL A 96 19.98 -18.88 22.95
N SER A 97 19.35 -19.15 21.80
CA SER A 97 19.95 -19.95 20.73
C SER A 97 21.05 -19.22 19.97
N LYS A 98 21.04 -17.88 20.00
CA LYS A 98 21.94 -16.99 19.25
C LYS A 98 21.92 -17.22 17.73
N LYS A 99 20.92 -17.94 17.23
CA LYS A 99 20.72 -18.18 15.79
C LYS A 99 19.90 -17.04 15.20
N PRO A 100 20.19 -16.62 13.95
CA PRO A 100 19.32 -15.68 13.24
C PRO A 100 17.89 -16.22 13.16
N VAL A 101 16.93 -15.32 13.21
CA VAL A 101 15.50 -15.62 13.12
C VAL A 101 14.99 -15.07 11.80
N PHE A 102 14.94 -13.74 11.70
CA PHE A 102 14.60 -12.99 10.50
C PHE A 102 15.34 -11.65 10.52
N LYS A 103 15.32 -10.95 9.39
CA LYS A 103 15.77 -9.56 9.27
C LYS A 103 14.57 -8.63 9.26
N VAL A 104 14.55 -7.62 10.11
CA VAL A 104 13.52 -6.56 10.11
C VAL A 104 13.98 -5.42 9.20
N GLU A 105 13.09 -4.91 8.36
CA GLU A 105 13.29 -3.70 7.57
C GLU A 105 12.11 -2.74 7.70
N ASP A 106 12.38 -1.44 7.63
CA ASP A 106 11.33 -0.44 7.47
C ASP A 106 10.89 -0.43 6.00
N PRO A 107 9.59 -0.53 5.70
CA PRO A 107 9.09 -0.51 4.33
C PRO A 107 9.19 0.89 3.73
N TRP A 108 9.42 0.97 2.43
CA TRP A 108 9.26 2.20 1.67
C TRP A 108 8.71 1.95 0.27
N ILE A 109 8.05 2.95 -0.30
CA ILE A 109 7.56 2.95 -1.68
C ILE A 109 7.69 4.33 -2.35
N GLN A 110 8.02 4.30 -3.64
CA GLN A 110 8.05 5.45 -4.54
C GLN A 110 7.31 5.08 -5.83
N PHE A 111 6.74 6.09 -6.46
CA PHE A 111 5.90 5.94 -7.63
C PHE A 111 6.15 7.11 -8.58
N ASP A 112 6.50 6.79 -9.82
CA ASP A 112 6.67 7.77 -10.89
C ASP A 112 5.72 7.44 -12.04
N VAL A 113 5.10 8.47 -12.60
CA VAL A 113 4.35 8.37 -13.86
C VAL A 113 5.25 8.88 -14.97
N VAL A 114 5.51 8.07 -15.99
CA VAL A 114 6.43 8.45 -17.07
C VAL A 114 5.80 8.27 -18.44
N GLU A 115 6.14 9.17 -19.36
CA GLU A 115 5.86 8.96 -20.77
C GLU A 115 6.84 7.92 -21.33
N GLN A 116 6.33 6.96 -22.10
CA GLN A 116 7.17 5.88 -22.62
C GLN A 116 8.29 6.44 -23.52
N GLY A 117 9.54 6.12 -23.17
CA GLY A 117 10.72 6.63 -23.87
C GLY A 117 11.30 7.92 -23.29
N ILE A 118 10.69 8.46 -22.23
CA ILE A 118 11.19 9.58 -21.44
C ILE A 118 11.59 9.07 -20.04
N ASP A 119 12.81 9.38 -19.59
CA ASP A 119 13.37 8.87 -18.33
C ASP A 119 13.32 9.89 -17.17
N HIS A 120 12.41 10.86 -17.26
CA HIS A 120 12.09 11.78 -16.16
C HIS A 120 10.57 11.91 -16.02
N GLU A 121 10.13 12.17 -14.81
CA GLU A 121 8.72 12.48 -14.53
C GLU A 121 8.34 13.75 -15.29
N PRO A 122 7.34 13.69 -16.19
CA PRO A 122 7.00 14.83 -17.01
C PRO A 122 6.06 15.76 -16.25
N GLU A 123 6.32 17.07 -16.35
CA GLU A 123 5.40 18.12 -15.82
C GLU A 123 4.01 18.05 -16.49
N TRP A 124 3.95 17.53 -17.72
CA TRP A 124 2.73 17.30 -18.47
C TRP A 124 2.91 16.09 -19.39
N ILE A 125 1.85 15.32 -19.58
CA ILE A 125 1.83 14.23 -20.55
C ILE A 125 1.13 14.73 -21.80
N LYS A 126 1.82 14.62 -22.94
CA LYS A 126 1.20 14.96 -24.20
C LYS A 126 0.18 13.88 -24.56
N LYS A 127 -1.06 14.31 -24.75
CA LYS A 127 -2.16 13.43 -25.09
C LYS A 127 -1.92 12.66 -26.38
N GLY A 128 -2.24 11.38 -26.35
CA GLY A 128 -1.95 10.41 -27.40
C GLY A 128 -0.68 9.62 -27.17
N ASN A 129 0.19 10.05 -26.23
CA ASN A 129 1.35 9.28 -25.84
C ASN A 129 0.99 8.13 -24.90
N LEU A 130 1.87 7.13 -24.88
CA LEU A 130 1.78 5.98 -24.00
C LEU A 130 2.47 6.30 -22.68
N VAL A 131 1.85 5.89 -21.58
CA VAL A 131 2.34 6.14 -20.23
C VAL A 131 2.64 4.81 -19.55
N SER A 132 3.77 4.77 -18.83
CA SER A 132 4.11 3.69 -17.92
C SER A 132 4.21 4.20 -16.48
N PHE A 133 4.05 3.27 -15.55
CA PHE A 133 4.20 3.53 -14.13
C PHE A 133 5.45 2.81 -13.63
N LYS A 134 6.32 3.55 -12.94
CA LYS A 134 7.50 2.99 -12.29
C LYS A 134 7.25 2.92 -10.79
N ILE A 135 7.35 1.72 -10.23
CA ILE A 135 7.16 1.47 -8.79
C ILE A 135 8.51 1.05 -8.21
N SER A 136 9.01 1.81 -7.24
CA SER A 136 10.22 1.45 -6.49
C SER A 136 9.86 1.16 -5.04
N THR A 137 10.37 0.08 -4.48
CA THR A 137 10.13 -0.32 -3.09
C THR A 137 11.23 -1.29 -2.67
N ASN A 138 11.56 -1.42 -1.38
CA ASN A 138 12.37 -2.54 -0.87
C ASN A 138 11.56 -3.83 -0.70
N MET A 139 10.23 -3.77 -0.73
CA MET A 139 9.36 -4.92 -0.48
C MET A 139 9.27 -5.91 -1.65
N TYR A 140 9.91 -5.63 -2.78
CA TYR A 140 10.02 -6.59 -3.90
C TYR A 140 10.65 -7.92 -3.48
N VAL A 141 11.48 -7.93 -2.42
CA VAL A 141 12.09 -9.15 -1.86
C VAL A 141 11.05 -10.15 -1.33
N LEU A 142 9.80 -9.72 -1.10
CA LEU A 142 8.71 -10.63 -0.76
C LEU A 142 8.43 -11.66 -1.85
N SER A 143 8.80 -11.37 -3.11
CA SER A 143 8.74 -12.34 -4.22
C SER A 143 9.59 -13.60 -3.98
N GLU A 144 10.56 -13.56 -3.07
CA GLU A 144 11.39 -14.71 -2.70
C GLU A 144 10.69 -15.64 -1.69
N ARG A 145 9.56 -15.22 -1.11
CA ARG A 145 8.80 -16.05 -0.17
C ARG A 145 8.15 -17.23 -0.91
N PRO A 146 8.09 -18.43 -0.28
CA PRO A 146 7.48 -19.60 -0.90
C PRO A 146 6.02 -19.35 -1.30
N GLY A 147 5.75 -19.40 -2.61
CA GLY A 147 4.42 -19.17 -3.16
C GLY A 147 4.13 -17.72 -3.53
N SER A 148 4.99 -16.76 -3.22
CA SER A 148 4.73 -15.36 -3.59
C SER A 148 4.84 -15.11 -5.09
N ALA A 149 3.96 -14.26 -5.62
CA ALA A 149 4.06 -13.71 -6.97
C ALA A 149 4.83 -12.37 -7.00
N GLY A 150 5.23 -11.85 -5.84
CA GLY A 150 5.70 -10.49 -5.63
C GLY A 150 4.76 -9.70 -4.73
N VAL A 151 5.15 -8.47 -4.37
CA VAL A 151 4.31 -7.63 -3.51
C VAL A 151 3.12 -7.08 -4.31
N PRO A 152 1.86 -7.33 -3.88
CA PRO A 152 0.69 -6.75 -4.52
C PRO A 152 0.61 -5.24 -4.26
N VAL A 153 0.52 -4.47 -5.34
CA VAL A 153 0.39 -3.01 -5.33
C VAL A 153 -0.89 -2.60 -6.07
N ARG A 154 -1.59 -1.61 -5.54
CA ARG A 154 -2.63 -0.85 -6.25
C ARG A 154 -2.06 0.48 -6.70
N ILE A 155 -2.36 0.86 -7.94
CA ILE A 155 -2.24 2.23 -8.42
C ILE A 155 -3.62 2.87 -8.30
N ASN A 156 -3.70 3.95 -7.55
CA ASN A 156 -4.88 4.79 -7.49
C ASN A 156 -4.70 5.89 -8.52
N LEU A 157 -5.70 6.11 -9.37
CA LEU A 157 -5.68 7.15 -10.38
C LEU A 157 -7.03 7.86 -10.39
N THR A 158 -6.99 9.17 -10.17
CA THR A 158 -8.15 10.05 -10.25
C THR A 158 -7.90 11.09 -11.32
N GLY A 159 -8.79 11.23 -12.30
CA GLY A 159 -8.70 12.24 -13.34
C GLY A 159 -9.65 13.41 -13.13
N PRO A 160 -9.90 14.20 -14.19
CA PRO A 160 -10.81 15.34 -14.14
C PRO A 160 -12.21 14.96 -13.63
N ASN A 161 -12.84 15.90 -12.93
CA ASN A 161 -14.15 15.72 -12.28
C ASN A 161 -14.19 14.56 -11.28
N GLU A 162 -13.06 14.29 -10.61
CA GLU A 162 -12.91 13.24 -9.59
C GLU A 162 -13.18 11.82 -10.12
N THR A 163 -13.03 11.60 -11.44
CA THR A 163 -13.24 10.29 -12.05
C THR A 163 -12.18 9.31 -11.56
N VAL A 164 -12.58 8.26 -10.85
CA VAL A 164 -11.68 7.20 -10.37
C VAL A 164 -11.55 6.10 -11.42
N TYR A 165 -10.31 5.76 -11.76
CA TYR A 165 -9.99 4.69 -12.69
C TYR A 165 -9.51 3.45 -11.93
N THR A 166 -10.08 2.30 -12.25
CA THR A 166 -9.64 0.97 -11.76
C THR A 166 -9.02 0.13 -12.87
N THR A 167 -9.25 0.51 -14.12
CA THR A 167 -8.64 -0.09 -15.30
C THR A 167 -8.31 0.98 -16.33
N LEU A 168 -7.26 0.74 -17.13
CA LEU A 168 -6.83 1.60 -18.22
C LEU A 168 -6.86 0.86 -19.55
N GLN A 169 -7.03 1.59 -20.64
CA GLN A 169 -6.76 1.08 -21.98
C GLN A 169 -5.26 1.08 -22.19
N SER A 170 -4.72 -0.04 -22.64
CA SER A 170 -3.32 -0.25 -23.01
C SER A 170 -3.25 -0.76 -24.46
N PRO A 171 -2.09 -0.63 -25.13
CA PRO A 171 -1.91 -1.21 -26.47
C PRO A 171 -2.17 -2.72 -26.55
N THR A 172 -2.08 -3.43 -25.41
CA THR A 172 -2.29 -4.87 -25.30
C THR A 172 -3.70 -5.26 -24.82
N GLY A 173 -4.60 -4.30 -24.60
CA GLY A 173 -5.94 -4.53 -24.06
C GLY A 173 -6.20 -3.72 -22.80
N SER A 174 -6.98 -4.25 -21.86
CA SER A 174 -7.21 -3.55 -20.57
C SER A 174 -6.08 -3.85 -19.59
N TYR A 175 -5.58 -2.83 -18.91
CA TYR A 175 -4.62 -2.92 -17.82
C TYR A 175 -5.34 -2.70 -16.48
N ASN A 176 -5.13 -3.60 -15.53
CA ASN A 176 -5.75 -3.52 -14.20
C ASN A 176 -4.84 -2.73 -13.25
N LEU A 177 -5.42 -1.79 -12.50
CA LEU A 177 -4.68 -0.97 -11.52
C LEU A 177 -4.65 -1.58 -10.11
N GLU A 178 -5.28 -2.73 -9.90
CA GLU A 178 -5.24 -3.54 -8.69
C GLU A 178 -4.34 -4.77 -8.89
N ASN A 179 -3.80 -5.28 -7.78
CA ASN A 179 -3.01 -6.53 -7.73
C ASN A 179 -1.85 -6.55 -8.76
N ILE A 180 -1.14 -5.43 -8.89
CA ILE A 180 0.10 -5.37 -9.67
C ILE A 180 1.20 -6.00 -8.82
N PHE A 181 1.69 -7.17 -9.22
CA PHE A 181 2.72 -7.89 -8.48
C PHE A 181 4.12 -7.37 -8.82
N VAL A 182 4.74 -6.70 -7.86
CA VAL A 182 6.09 -6.14 -7.97
C VAL A 182 7.11 -7.15 -7.42
N TYR A 183 8.01 -7.64 -8.28
CA TYR A 183 9.01 -8.66 -7.95
C TYR A 183 10.46 -8.23 -8.21
N TYR A 184 10.66 -6.99 -8.66
CA TYR A 184 11.96 -6.31 -8.76
C TYR A 184 11.74 -4.81 -8.56
N SER A 185 12.80 -4.05 -8.31
CA SER A 185 12.72 -2.59 -8.15
C SER A 185 13.86 -1.88 -8.88
N PRO A 186 13.60 -0.81 -9.66
CA PRO A 186 12.27 -0.29 -10.03
C PRO A 186 11.50 -1.26 -10.94
N PHE A 187 10.20 -1.45 -10.69
CA PHE A 187 9.27 -2.20 -11.52
C PHE A 187 8.62 -1.29 -12.54
N ASP A 188 8.68 -1.64 -13.82
CA ASP A 188 8.04 -0.90 -14.92
C ASP A 188 6.83 -1.69 -15.43
N THR A 189 5.65 -1.05 -15.44
CA THR A 189 4.42 -1.65 -15.96
C THR A 189 4.43 -1.81 -17.49
N GLY A 190 5.39 -1.22 -18.18
CA GLY A 190 5.32 -0.98 -19.63
C GLY A 190 4.19 0.00 -19.94
N ALA A 191 3.80 0.07 -21.22
CA ALA A 191 2.74 0.96 -21.71
C ALA A 191 1.36 0.55 -21.16
N ALA A 192 1.07 0.94 -19.92
CA ALA A 192 -0.14 0.59 -19.19
C ALA A 192 -1.33 1.49 -19.56
N TRP A 193 -1.06 2.68 -20.09
CA TRP A 193 -2.09 3.68 -20.38
C TRP A 193 -1.91 4.35 -21.74
N GLU A 194 -2.91 4.17 -22.59
CA GLU A 194 -3.07 4.84 -23.87
C GLU A 194 -4.03 6.04 -23.71
N THR A 195 -3.48 7.25 -23.78
CA THR A 195 -4.18 8.49 -23.40
C THR A 195 -5.02 9.13 -24.50
N LYS A 196 -5.13 8.49 -25.68
CA LYS A 196 -5.66 9.12 -26.90
C LYS A 196 -7.17 9.38 -26.89
N ASP A 197 -7.95 8.61 -26.14
CA ASP A 197 -9.41 8.67 -26.18
C ASP A 197 -9.92 9.87 -25.36
N ASP A 198 -10.43 10.90 -26.04
CA ASP A 198 -10.93 12.12 -25.40
C ASP A 198 -12.18 11.89 -24.53
N THR A 199 -12.93 10.82 -24.77
CA THR A 199 -14.17 10.52 -24.04
C THR A 199 -13.90 9.76 -22.75
N ILE A 200 -12.88 8.90 -22.76
CA ILE A 200 -12.49 8.10 -21.60
C ILE A 200 -11.46 8.85 -20.75
N TYR A 201 -10.52 9.54 -21.38
CA TYR A 201 -9.44 10.27 -20.74
C TYR A 201 -9.48 11.74 -21.16
N PRO A 202 -10.36 12.59 -20.61
CA PRO A 202 -10.41 14.01 -20.96
C PRO A 202 -9.11 14.74 -20.62
N GLU A 203 -8.85 15.89 -21.26
CA GLU A 203 -7.74 16.76 -20.85
C GLU A 203 -7.96 17.32 -19.44
N GLY A 204 -6.88 17.54 -18.69
CA GLY A 204 -6.92 18.10 -17.35
C GLY A 204 -5.92 17.45 -16.40
N GLU A 205 -6.11 17.71 -15.11
CA GLU A 205 -5.25 17.18 -14.06
C GLU A 205 -5.64 15.76 -13.67
N TYR A 206 -4.62 14.92 -13.51
CA TYR A 206 -4.73 13.57 -12.99
C TYR A 206 -3.83 13.44 -11.77
N THR A 207 -4.34 12.83 -10.72
CA THR A 207 -3.61 12.53 -9.49
C THR A 207 -3.45 11.02 -9.37
N ALA A 208 -2.20 10.57 -9.21
CA ALA A 208 -1.87 9.16 -9.13
C ALA A 208 -0.97 8.85 -7.92
N TRP A 209 -1.14 7.68 -7.32
CA TRP A 209 -0.26 7.16 -6.26
C TRP A 209 -0.35 5.64 -6.16
N ALA A 210 0.66 5.00 -5.59
CA ALA A 210 0.69 3.56 -5.35
C ALA A 210 0.48 3.21 -3.87
N SER A 211 -0.20 2.11 -3.58
CA SER A 211 -0.38 1.57 -2.22
C SER A 211 -0.10 0.07 -2.19
N ILE A 212 0.66 -0.37 -1.20
CA ILE A 212 0.97 -1.78 -0.95
C ILE A 212 -0.20 -2.47 -0.24
N GLN A 213 -0.50 -3.71 -0.64
CA GLN A 213 -1.66 -4.47 -0.15
C GLN A 213 -1.29 -5.81 0.52
N VAL A 214 -0.06 -5.98 0.96
CA VAL A 214 0.41 -7.24 1.56
C VAL A 214 0.22 -7.26 3.08
N ASN A 215 -0.29 -8.36 3.62
CA ASN A 215 -0.29 -8.67 5.06
C ASN A 215 -0.76 -7.50 5.96
N ASP A 216 -1.82 -6.80 5.56
CA ASP A 216 -2.40 -5.60 6.21
C ASP A 216 -1.40 -4.46 6.53
N ILE A 217 -0.22 -4.45 5.92
CA ILE A 217 0.87 -3.54 6.29
C ILE A 217 0.46 -2.06 6.14
N GLY A 218 -0.38 -1.74 5.15
CA GLY A 218 -0.90 -0.39 4.95
C GLY A 218 -1.84 0.09 6.06
N GLU A 219 -2.55 -0.84 6.72
CA GLU A 219 -3.41 -0.52 7.85
C GLU A 219 -2.63 -0.42 9.16
N LYS A 220 -1.60 -1.26 9.32
CA LYS A 220 -0.80 -1.32 10.56
C LYS A 220 0.34 -0.33 10.60
N ASN A 221 0.91 0.01 9.45
CA ASN A 221 1.99 0.97 9.29
C ASN A 221 1.65 1.96 8.15
N PRO A 222 0.60 2.80 8.34
CA PRO A 222 0.21 3.79 7.36
C PRO A 222 1.26 4.90 7.26
N GLY A 223 1.50 5.39 6.06
CA GLY A 223 2.32 6.58 5.87
C GLY A 223 2.74 6.80 4.42
N ASP A 224 2.83 8.08 4.06
CA ASP A 224 3.35 8.51 2.77
C ASP A 224 4.85 8.21 2.68
N GLY A 225 5.25 7.58 1.59
CA GLY A 225 6.60 7.04 1.37
C GLY A 225 6.88 5.71 2.07
N ILE A 226 5.97 5.21 2.92
CA ILE A 226 6.15 3.97 3.70
C ILE A 226 5.40 2.81 3.02
N THR A 227 4.08 2.83 3.06
CA THR A 227 3.19 1.82 2.44
C THR A 227 2.30 2.40 1.35
N THR A 228 2.18 3.73 1.32
CA THR A 228 1.54 4.50 0.25
C THR A 228 2.57 5.49 -0.30
N SER A 229 2.70 5.61 -1.61
CA SER A 229 3.63 6.58 -2.21
C SER A 229 3.12 8.00 -2.02
N LEU A 230 4.01 8.98 -2.22
CA LEU A 230 3.56 10.34 -2.46
C LEU A 230 2.63 10.38 -3.69
N LYS A 231 1.68 11.31 -3.67
CA LYS A 231 0.83 11.61 -4.81
C LYS A 231 1.62 12.38 -5.85
N THR A 232 1.50 11.97 -7.10
CA THR A 232 1.94 12.76 -8.25
C THR A 232 0.74 13.34 -8.97
N THR A 233 0.86 14.59 -9.40
CA THR A 233 -0.13 15.28 -10.21
C THR A 233 0.46 15.54 -11.58
N ILE A 234 -0.20 15.07 -12.61
CA ILE A 234 0.19 15.23 -14.01
C ILE A 234 -0.93 15.92 -14.79
N THR A 235 -0.56 16.84 -15.67
CA THR A 235 -1.53 17.43 -16.62
C THR A 235 -1.52 16.65 -17.93
N LEU A 236 -2.67 16.11 -18.33
CA LEU A 236 -2.87 15.51 -19.65
C LEU A 236 -3.43 16.57 -20.61
N SER A 237 -2.71 16.88 -21.68
CA SER A 237 -3.12 17.90 -22.66
C SER A 237 -2.54 17.60 -24.05
N LYS A 238 -3.19 18.04 -25.12
CA LYS A 238 -2.67 18.00 -26.50
C LYS A 238 -1.58 19.05 -26.73
N VAL A 239 -1.61 20.14 -25.95
CA VAL A 239 -0.71 21.29 -26.05
C VAL A 239 0.01 21.48 -24.72
N LYS A 240 1.29 21.85 -24.74
CA LYS A 240 2.05 22.10 -23.51
C LYS A 240 1.32 23.20 -22.70
N PRO A 241 1.00 22.97 -21.42
CA PRO A 241 0.42 24.00 -20.56
C PRO A 241 1.37 25.20 -20.45
N GLU A 242 0.82 26.42 -20.48
CA GLU A 242 1.59 27.62 -20.19
C GLU A 242 1.90 27.66 -18.68
N GLU A 243 3.17 27.87 -18.32
CA GLU A 243 3.54 28.15 -16.94
C GLU A 243 2.88 29.46 -16.51
N LYS A 244 1.91 29.40 -15.60
CA LYS A 244 1.33 30.60 -15.00
C LYS A 244 2.44 31.29 -14.19
N LYS A 245 2.92 32.44 -14.67
CA LYS A 245 3.74 33.32 -13.83
C LYS A 245 2.87 33.78 -12.67
N GLN A 246 3.33 33.50 -11.45
CA GLN A 246 2.73 34.01 -10.24
C GLN A 246 3.01 35.52 -10.21
N ASP A 247 1.98 36.33 -10.47
CA ASP A 247 2.06 37.77 -10.29
C ASP A 247 2.24 38.03 -8.78
N GLU A 248 3.47 38.38 -8.38
CA GLU A 248 3.72 39.08 -7.12
C GLU A 248 3.08 40.47 -7.23
N THR A 249 1.89 40.63 -6.65
CA THR A 249 1.34 41.96 -6.43
C THR A 249 2.10 42.61 -5.28
N ASP A 250 2.95 43.58 -5.63
CA ASP A 250 3.54 44.56 -4.73
C ASP A 250 2.43 45.27 -3.92
N ASP A 251 2.36 45.03 -2.62
CA ASP A 251 1.67 45.90 -1.66
C ASP A 251 2.71 46.67 -0.84
N GLU A 252 3.07 47.86 -1.32
CA GLU A 252 3.65 48.94 -0.50
C GLU A 252 2.67 50.13 -0.48
N LYS A 253 1.97 50.32 0.64
CA LYS A 253 2.17 51.49 1.53
C LYS A 253 1.08 51.60 2.61
N GLU A 254 1.56 51.58 3.85
CA GLU A 254 0.93 52.23 5.00
C GLU A 254 0.79 53.74 4.78
N GLU A 255 -0.33 54.34 5.20
CA GLU A 255 -0.27 55.60 5.95
C GLU A 255 -1.46 55.75 6.92
N ASN A 256 -1.10 56.09 8.15
CA ASN A 256 -1.94 56.37 9.32
C ASN A 256 -2.83 57.61 9.14
N GLY A 257 -3.97 57.64 9.83
CA GLY A 257 -4.72 58.89 10.05
C GLY A 257 -5.98 58.70 10.89
N ALA A 258 -5.85 58.86 12.20
CA ALA A 258 -6.93 58.77 13.18
C ALA A 258 -7.70 60.10 13.34
N ASN A 259 -9.02 59.96 13.49
CA ASN A 259 -9.93 60.63 14.44
C ASN A 259 -10.30 62.14 14.30
N GLU A 260 -11.60 62.40 14.12
CA GLU A 260 -12.40 63.52 14.68
C GLU A 260 -13.90 63.18 14.47
N SER A 261 -14.64 62.83 15.54
CA SER A 261 -15.56 63.68 16.33
C SER A 261 -16.92 63.98 15.68
N SER A 262 -18.01 63.43 16.22
CA SER A 262 -19.08 64.17 16.95
C SER A 262 -20.37 63.33 17.13
N ASP A 263 -20.99 63.55 18.29
CA ASP A 263 -22.22 62.95 18.84
C ASP A 263 -23.46 63.00 17.93
N ASP A 264 -24.39 62.05 18.11
CA ASP A 264 -25.75 62.35 18.62
C ASP A 264 -26.59 61.07 18.82
N GLU A 265 -27.47 61.17 19.81
CA GLU A 265 -28.25 60.14 20.50
C GLU A 265 -29.57 59.71 19.78
N GLU A 266 -30.10 58.57 20.27
CA GLU A 266 -31.52 58.14 20.32
C GLU A 266 -32.26 57.69 19.04
N GLU A 267 -32.68 56.42 18.96
CA GLU A 267 -34.02 55.96 19.38
C GLU A 267 -34.23 54.44 19.16
N GLU A 268 -35.20 53.92 19.88
CA GLU A 268 -35.58 52.54 20.19
C GLU A 268 -35.94 51.63 18.99
N SER A 269 -35.69 50.33 19.13
CA SER A 269 -36.72 49.32 18.82
C SER A 269 -36.40 47.96 19.45
N GLU A 270 -37.25 47.54 20.38
CA GLU A 270 -37.24 46.23 21.01
C GLU A 270 -37.67 45.12 20.04
N THR A 271 -36.98 43.98 20.06
CA THR A 271 -37.61 42.68 19.72
C THR A 271 -36.98 41.58 20.57
N PRO A 272 -37.78 40.79 21.32
CA PRO A 272 -37.26 39.81 22.26
C PRO A 272 -36.74 38.53 21.58
N THR A 273 -35.52 38.14 21.95
CA THR A 273 -34.87 36.85 21.66
C THR A 273 -35.58 35.73 22.44
N PRO A 274 -35.98 34.61 21.80
CA PRO A 274 -36.42 33.43 22.54
C PRO A 274 -35.23 32.69 23.15
N THR A 275 -35.29 32.48 24.46
CA THR A 275 -34.42 31.61 25.26
C THR A 275 -34.45 30.17 24.75
N PRO A 276 -33.29 29.51 24.50
CA PRO A 276 -33.26 28.07 24.31
C PRO A 276 -33.43 27.34 25.66
N SER A 277 -34.41 26.45 25.71
CA SER A 277 -34.66 25.49 26.80
C SER A 277 -33.51 24.47 26.90
N PRO A 278 -33.08 24.05 28.11
CA PRO A 278 -32.04 23.04 28.25
C PRO A 278 -32.54 21.68 27.76
N THR A 279 -31.77 21.04 26.88
CA THR A 279 -31.96 19.64 26.46
C THR A 279 -31.23 18.73 27.46
N PRO A 280 -31.87 17.65 27.94
CA PRO A 280 -31.24 16.74 28.89
C PRO A 280 -30.10 15.91 28.26
N GLU A 281 -29.06 15.75 29.05
CA GLU A 281 -27.85 14.96 28.85
C GLU A 281 -28.18 13.46 28.62
N PRO A 282 -27.59 12.79 27.61
CA PRO A 282 -27.75 11.35 27.44
C PRO A 282 -26.90 10.61 28.48
N THR A 283 -27.57 9.74 29.22
CA THR A 283 -26.98 8.73 30.12
C THR A 283 -26.16 7.73 29.31
N GLU A 284 -24.86 7.62 29.59
CA GLU A 284 -24.01 6.56 29.05
C GLU A 284 -24.28 5.23 29.77
N GLU A 285 -24.61 4.19 28.99
CA GLU A 285 -24.63 2.80 29.43
C GLU A 285 -23.25 2.17 29.11
N PRO A 286 -22.59 1.48 30.05
CA PRO A 286 -21.22 1.00 29.85
C PRO A 286 -21.19 -0.18 28.87
N THR A 287 -20.49 0.00 27.76
CA THR A 287 -20.09 -1.10 26.88
C THR A 287 -18.81 -1.74 27.43
N PRO A 288 -18.71 -3.07 27.59
CA PRO A 288 -17.53 -3.70 28.15
C PRO A 288 -16.31 -3.56 27.23
N VAL A 289 -15.26 -2.92 27.75
CA VAL A 289 -13.91 -2.89 27.16
C VAL A 289 -13.26 -4.26 27.36
N LEU A 290 -12.94 -4.95 26.26
CA LEU A 290 -11.96 -6.04 26.30
C LEU A 290 -10.57 -5.41 26.46
N THR A 291 -10.02 -5.54 27.66
CA THR A 291 -8.65 -5.12 27.98
C THR A 291 -7.68 -6.11 27.34
N ILE A 292 -6.90 -5.65 26.37
CA ILE A 292 -5.68 -6.33 25.90
C ILE A 292 -4.58 -6.05 26.92
N ASP A 293 -3.98 -7.12 27.43
CA ASP A 293 -2.95 -7.10 28.46
C ASP A 293 -1.57 -7.04 27.78
N ILE A 294 -0.96 -5.85 27.73
CA ILE A 294 0.46 -5.68 27.41
C ILE A 294 1.05 -4.74 28.44
N THR A 295 1.90 -5.27 29.32
CA THR A 295 2.71 -4.46 30.25
C THR A 295 4.10 -4.24 29.63
N PRO A 296 4.44 -3.04 29.14
CA PRO A 296 5.82 -2.72 28.78
C PRO A 296 6.65 -2.42 30.04
N ILE A 297 7.81 -3.07 30.19
CA ILE A 297 8.83 -2.63 31.13
C ILE A 297 9.60 -1.48 30.46
N VAL A 298 9.21 -0.24 30.78
CA VAL A 298 9.86 0.97 30.30
C VAL A 298 11.04 1.32 31.21
N THR A 299 12.24 1.47 30.63
CA THR A 299 13.35 2.24 31.22
C THR A 299 13.63 3.41 30.27
N SER A 300 13.77 4.63 30.81
CA SER A 300 13.56 5.88 30.09
C SER A 300 14.75 6.42 29.28
N SER A 301 14.38 7.15 28.22
CA SER A 301 14.87 8.45 27.72
C SER A 301 16.31 8.60 27.19
N VAL A 302 16.40 8.80 25.87
CA VAL A 302 17.26 9.81 25.21
C VAL A 302 16.45 10.44 24.06
N GLU A 303 16.63 11.75 23.88
CA GLU A 303 15.93 12.65 22.95
C GLU A 303 16.07 12.25 21.46
N GLU A 304 14.97 12.34 20.72
CA GLU A 304 14.91 12.06 19.29
C GLU A 304 15.00 13.37 18.49
N VAL A 305 16.13 13.59 17.82
CA VAL A 305 16.24 14.56 16.73
C VAL A 305 15.78 13.86 15.45
N THR A 306 14.54 14.09 15.03
CA THR A 306 14.00 13.54 13.79
C THR A 306 14.71 14.17 12.58
N ALA A 307 15.62 13.42 11.95
CA ALA A 307 16.18 13.77 10.66
C ALA A 307 15.26 13.29 9.52
N ARG A 308 14.99 14.19 8.57
CA ARG A 308 14.22 13.96 7.34
C ARG A 308 14.88 12.85 6.48
N PRO A 309 14.16 11.83 6.00
CA PRO A 309 14.74 10.83 5.10
C PRO A 309 15.21 11.49 3.81
N THR A 310 16.48 11.28 3.46
CA THR A 310 17.08 11.76 2.21
C THR A 310 17.22 10.59 1.24
N LYS A 311 16.87 10.85 -0.03
CA LYS A 311 16.96 9.95 -1.19
C LYS A 311 18.25 9.10 -1.18
N PRO A 312 18.16 7.76 -1.03
CA PRO A 312 19.31 6.90 -1.26
C PRO A 312 19.74 6.96 -2.74
N PRO A 313 21.03 6.99 -3.06
CA PRO A 313 21.50 6.95 -4.44
C PRO A 313 21.17 5.61 -5.09
N LEU A 314 20.71 5.66 -6.35
CA LEU A 314 20.41 4.49 -7.18
C LEU A 314 21.64 3.58 -7.28
N PRO A 315 21.52 2.26 -7.06
CA PRO A 315 22.58 1.32 -7.38
C PRO A 315 22.80 1.28 -8.90
N SER A 316 24.07 1.15 -9.31
CA SER A 316 24.42 0.99 -10.72
C SER A 316 23.89 -0.34 -11.28
N PRO A 317 23.43 -0.37 -12.54
CA PRO A 317 22.83 -1.57 -13.12
C PRO A 317 23.83 -2.74 -13.18
N PRO A 318 23.38 -3.98 -12.92
CA PRO A 318 24.20 -5.18 -13.08
C PRO A 318 24.56 -5.39 -14.55
N LYS A 319 25.79 -5.86 -14.81
CA LYS A 319 26.22 -6.30 -16.15
C LYS A 319 25.39 -7.50 -16.58
N THR A 320 24.77 -7.39 -17.75
CA THR A 320 24.00 -8.42 -18.44
C THR A 320 24.79 -9.71 -18.62
N SER A 321 24.27 -10.81 -18.09
CA SER A 321 24.51 -12.15 -18.62
C SER A 321 23.16 -12.71 -19.08
N ASP A 322 23.09 -13.07 -20.36
CA ASP A 322 21.91 -13.59 -21.02
C ASP A 322 21.40 -14.87 -20.34
N GLU A 323 20.27 -14.79 -19.61
CA GLU A 323 19.54 -15.97 -19.19
C GLU A 323 18.03 -15.78 -19.38
N LYS A 324 17.41 -16.82 -19.97
CA LYS A 324 16.07 -16.83 -20.53
C LYS A 324 14.98 -16.53 -19.49
N THR A 325 14.14 -15.55 -19.81
CA THR A 325 12.90 -15.21 -19.12
C THR A 325 11.96 -16.43 -19.01
N PRO A 326 11.53 -16.84 -17.80
CA PRO A 326 10.47 -17.83 -17.66
C PRO A 326 9.13 -17.16 -17.97
N LYS A 327 8.44 -17.67 -19.00
CA LYS A 327 7.07 -17.26 -19.36
C LYS A 327 6.10 -17.66 -18.26
N GLN A 328 5.21 -16.73 -17.88
CA GLN A 328 4.08 -16.98 -16.98
C GLN A 328 3.28 -18.23 -17.41
N PRO A 329 2.85 -19.10 -16.47
CA PRO A 329 1.93 -20.19 -16.80
C PRO A 329 0.53 -19.62 -17.01
N LEU A 330 0.22 -19.32 -18.27
CA LEU A 330 -1.11 -18.96 -18.73
C LEU A 330 -2.07 -20.14 -18.49
N GLY A 331 -3.02 -19.98 -17.57
CA GLY A 331 -4.41 -20.46 -17.54
C GLY A 331 -4.88 -21.74 -18.28
N LEU A 332 -4.02 -22.71 -18.60
CA LEU A 332 -4.41 -23.89 -19.40
C LEU A 332 -5.08 -24.98 -18.56
N PHE A 333 -4.82 -25.03 -17.25
CA PHE A 333 -5.32 -26.11 -16.38
C PHE A 333 -6.81 -26.01 -16.05
N VAL A 334 -7.40 -24.82 -16.09
CA VAL A 334 -8.83 -24.63 -15.78
C VAL A 334 -9.73 -24.95 -16.99
N CYS A 335 -9.24 -24.76 -18.22
CA CYS A 335 -9.99 -25.08 -19.44
C CYS A 335 -10.09 -26.58 -19.74
N ILE A 336 -9.12 -27.40 -19.29
CA ILE A 336 -9.12 -28.84 -19.57
C ILE A 336 -10.14 -29.57 -18.69
N LEU A 337 -10.36 -29.12 -17.45
CA LEU A 337 -11.33 -29.74 -16.54
C LEU A 337 -12.79 -29.44 -16.94
N SER A 338 -13.07 -28.27 -17.54
CA SER A 338 -14.41 -27.92 -17.99
C SER A 338 -14.83 -28.67 -19.26
N LEU A 339 -13.90 -28.98 -20.18
CA LEU A 339 -14.20 -29.80 -21.35
C LEU A 339 -14.53 -31.26 -20.99
N SER A 340 -13.82 -31.85 -20.02
CA SER A 340 -14.09 -33.24 -19.58
C SER A 340 -15.48 -33.41 -18.96
N ALA A 341 -16.02 -32.39 -18.29
CA ALA A 341 -17.37 -32.44 -17.72
C ALA A 341 -18.47 -32.39 -18.81
N VAL A 342 -18.21 -31.71 -19.93
CA VAL A 342 -19.17 -31.62 -21.06
C VAL A 342 -19.22 -32.93 -21.85
N PHE A 343 -18.09 -33.62 -22.05
CA PHE A 343 -18.08 -34.91 -22.77
C PHE A 343 -18.81 -36.03 -22.03
N ILE A 344 -18.80 -36.03 -20.68
CA ILE A 344 -19.51 -37.04 -19.88
C ILE A 344 -21.04 -36.87 -19.96
N LEU A 345 -21.54 -35.66 -20.29
CA LEU A 345 -22.97 -35.39 -20.44
C LEU A 345 -23.51 -35.67 -21.86
N VAL A 346 -22.67 -35.58 -22.89
CA VAL A 346 -23.07 -35.89 -24.27
C VAL A 346 -23.00 -37.39 -24.55
N GLY A 347 -22.07 -38.12 -23.94
CA GLY A 347 -21.94 -39.58 -24.11
C GLY A 347 -23.07 -40.42 -23.51
N LYS A 348 -23.90 -39.85 -22.63
CA LYS A 348 -24.99 -40.58 -21.93
C LYS A 348 -26.37 -40.43 -22.56
N ARG A 349 -26.48 -39.76 -23.72
CA ARG A 349 -27.72 -39.62 -24.50
C ARG A 349 -27.81 -40.51 -25.74
N PHE A 350 -26.81 -41.34 -25.99
CA PHE A 350 -26.85 -42.38 -27.01
C PHE A 350 -26.42 -43.72 -26.40
N HIS A 351 -27.33 -44.35 -25.66
CA HIS A 351 -27.59 -45.80 -25.63
C HIS A 351 -28.92 -46.03 -24.93
#